data_AF-A0A9P8JGC3-F1
#
_entry.id   AF-A0A9P8JGC3-F1
#
_cell.length_a   1.000
_cell.length_b   1.000
_cell.length_c   1.000
_cell.angle_alpha   90.00
_cell.angle_beta   90.00
_cell.angle_gamma   90.00
#
_symmetry.space_group_name_H-M   'P 1'
#
loop_
_entity.id
_entity.type
_entity.pdbx_description
1 polymer ?
#
loop_
_entity_poly.entity_id
_entity_poly.type
_entity_poly.pdbx_seq_one_letter_code
_entity_poly.pdbx_strand_id
1 'polypeptide(L)'
;MGAQLLRTSRLPAVRSLASSVGRPSVARRHLATQADASTTPSASDLASRTPPYPKLLRKLHEVRRILPDRPLTLAEKILYSHLESPEESLLTGTNNGADIRGKANLKLKPDRVAMQDASAQMALL
;
A
#
# COMPACT_ATOMS: atom_id res chain seq x y z
N MET A 1 61.90 19.53 -55.96
CA MET A 1 61.42 20.38 -57.07
C MET A 1 60.37 19.59 -57.84
N GLY A 2 59.16 20.15 -57.94
CA GLY A 2 58.26 19.97 -59.09
C GLY A 2 57.56 18.62 -59.31
N ALA A 3 56.23 18.63 -59.12
CA ALA A 3 55.22 18.22 -60.10
C ALA A 3 53.84 18.43 -59.44
N GLN A 4 52.98 19.37 -59.88
CA GLN A 4 52.03 19.24 -61.00
C GLN A 4 51.19 17.95 -60.89
N LEU A 5 49.88 17.90 -61.09
CA LEU A 5 48.81 18.82 -61.49
C LEU A 5 47.51 17.95 -61.49
N LEU A 6 46.35 18.61 -61.63
CA LEU A 6 45.11 18.13 -62.29
C LEU A 6 44.02 17.39 -61.49
N ARG A 7 42.83 18.03 -61.56
CA ARG A 7 41.47 17.52 -61.84
C ARG A 7 41.01 16.30 -61.02
N THR A 8 39.83 16.35 -60.39
CA THR A 8 38.56 15.92 -61.01
C THR A 8 37.36 16.43 -60.17
N SER A 9 36.48 17.26 -60.75
CA SER A 9 35.10 16.93 -61.18
C SER A 9 34.06 16.62 -60.09
N ARG A 10 33.07 17.53 -60.01
CA ARG A 10 31.67 17.47 -59.53
C ARG A 10 31.10 16.06 -59.25
N LEU A 11 30.36 15.84 -58.16
CA LEU A 11 28.88 15.95 -57.96
C LEU A 11 28.53 15.27 -56.60
N PRO A 12 27.27 15.25 -56.06
CA PRO A 12 26.11 16.12 -56.17
C PRO A 12 25.62 16.66 -54.79
N ALA A 13 24.60 17.53 -54.82
CA ALA A 13 23.90 18.04 -53.67
C ALA A 13 23.17 16.95 -52.86
N VAL A 14 23.48 16.84 -51.57
CA VAL A 14 22.69 16.04 -50.61
C VAL A 14 21.69 16.98 -49.95
N ARG A 15 20.42 16.87 -50.35
CA ARG A 15 19.28 17.46 -49.64
C ARG A 15 19.19 16.81 -48.26
N SER A 16 19.63 17.51 -47.22
CA SER A 16 19.27 17.18 -45.84
C SER A 16 17.82 17.61 -45.61
N LEU A 17 16.91 16.64 -45.58
CA LEU A 17 15.56 16.83 -45.06
C LEU A 17 15.68 16.97 -43.54
N ALA A 18 15.74 18.21 -43.05
CA ALA A 18 15.54 18.50 -41.65
C ALA A 18 14.08 18.18 -41.29
N SER A 19 13.83 16.96 -40.82
CA SER A 19 12.58 16.61 -40.16
C SER A 19 12.53 17.37 -38.84
N SER A 20 11.67 18.38 -38.77
CA SER A 20 11.31 19.01 -37.51
C SER A 20 10.53 17.99 -36.68
N VAL A 21 11.24 17.20 -35.87
CA VAL A 21 10.61 16.40 -34.81
C VAL A 21 10.06 17.39 -33.79
N GLY A 22 8.78 17.72 -33.94
CA GLY A 22 8.02 18.43 -32.92
C GLY A 22 8.14 17.64 -31.63
N ARG A 23 8.79 18.25 -30.62
CA ARG A 23 8.82 17.71 -29.26
C ARG A 23 7.36 17.52 -28.84
N PRO A 24 6.93 16.34 -28.36
CA PRO A 24 5.61 16.24 -27.76
C PRO A 24 5.58 17.21 -26.59
N SER A 25 4.73 18.23 -26.66
CA SER A 25 4.41 19.03 -25.49
C SER A 25 3.89 18.04 -24.46
N VAL A 26 4.66 17.80 -23.40
CA VAL A 26 4.18 17.08 -22.23
C VAL A 26 2.96 17.86 -21.78
N ALA A 27 1.77 17.33 -22.05
CA ALA A 27 0.54 17.82 -21.47
C ALA A 27 0.76 17.72 -19.96
N ARG A 28 1.09 18.85 -19.33
CA ARG A 28 1.11 18.98 -17.88
C ARG A 28 -0.23 18.47 -17.41
N ARG A 29 -0.23 17.42 -16.60
CA ARG A 29 -1.43 16.92 -15.93
C ARG A 29 -1.96 18.05 -15.05
N HIS A 30 -2.84 18.88 -15.60
CA HIS A 30 -3.52 19.98 -14.91
C HIS A 30 -4.83 19.52 -14.23
N LEU A 31 -4.98 18.22 -13.96
CA LEU A 31 -6.09 17.71 -13.16
C LEU A 31 -5.73 17.72 -11.68
N ALA A 32 -5.50 18.93 -11.13
CA ALA A 32 -5.70 19.14 -9.71
C ALA A 32 -7.20 19.37 -9.53
N THR A 33 -7.95 18.32 -9.16
CA THR A 33 -9.31 18.49 -8.67
C THR A 33 -9.26 19.34 -7.41
N GLN A 34 -9.70 20.59 -7.49
CA GLN A 34 -9.93 21.46 -6.34
C GLN A 34 -10.93 20.74 -5.43
N ALA A 35 -10.50 20.33 -4.24
CA ALA A 35 -11.43 19.86 -3.22
C ALA A 35 -12.16 21.09 -2.69
N ASP A 36 -13.41 21.29 -3.11
CA ASP A 36 -14.24 22.35 -2.56
C ASP A 36 -14.54 22.04 -1.09
N ALA A 37 -14.60 23.07 -0.23
CA ALA A 37 -14.78 22.90 1.22
C ALA A 37 -16.11 22.19 1.56
N SER A 38 -17.07 22.24 0.64
CA SER A 38 -18.35 21.53 0.66
C SER A 38 -18.22 20.00 0.46
N THR A 39 -17.15 19.54 -0.20
CA THR A 39 -16.90 18.14 -0.58
C THR A 39 -15.91 17.45 0.34
N THR A 40 -15.12 18.19 1.13
CA THR A 40 -14.30 17.60 2.19
C THR A 40 -15.18 16.99 3.27
N PRO A 41 -15.06 15.67 3.55
CA PRO A 41 -15.82 15.05 4.62
C PRO A 41 -15.49 15.71 5.95
N SER A 42 -16.51 15.86 6.80
CA SER A 42 -16.32 16.44 8.12
C SER A 42 -15.35 15.60 8.95
N ALA A 43 -14.64 16.23 9.90
CA ALA A 43 -13.68 15.51 10.74
C ALA A 43 -14.33 14.33 11.51
N SER A 44 -15.61 14.46 11.87
CA SER A 44 -16.42 13.39 12.50
C SER A 44 -16.64 12.18 11.59
N ASP A 45 -16.88 12.39 10.30
CA ASP A 45 -17.10 11.29 9.34
C ASP A 45 -15.84 10.44 9.18
N LEU A 46 -14.67 11.10 9.15
CA LEU A 46 -13.36 10.45 9.08
C LEU A 46 -13.05 9.67 10.36
N ALA A 47 -13.36 10.23 11.53
CA ALA A 47 -13.14 9.57 12.82
C ALA A 47 -13.91 8.25 12.93
N SER A 48 -15.16 8.20 12.43
CA SER A 48 -15.97 6.97 12.46
C SER A 48 -15.46 5.86 11.53
N ARG A 49 -14.82 6.23 10.42
CA ARG A 49 -14.35 5.30 9.37
C ARG A 49 -12.93 4.81 9.64
N THR A 50 -12.13 5.58 10.37
CA THR A 50 -10.71 5.29 10.56
C THR A 50 -10.53 4.30 11.72
N PRO A 51 -9.74 3.24 11.54
CA PRO A 51 -9.41 2.33 12.64
C PRO A 51 -8.76 3.07 13.82
N PRO A 52 -8.99 2.66 15.07
CA PRO A 52 -8.41 3.30 16.24
C PRO A 52 -6.93 2.94 16.41
N TYR A 53 -6.07 3.49 15.55
CA TYR A 53 -4.62 3.22 15.53
C TYR A 53 -3.92 3.37 16.89
N PRO A 54 -4.24 4.36 17.75
CA PRO A 54 -3.60 4.46 19.07
C PRO A 54 -3.80 3.21 19.94
N LYS A 55 -4.99 2.60 19.89
CA LYS A 55 -5.30 1.36 20.61
C LYS A 55 -4.53 0.19 20.01
N LEU A 56 -4.54 0.07 18.68
CA LEU A 56 -3.87 -1.01 17.95
C LEU A 56 -2.36 -1.00 18.19
N LEU A 57 -1.73 0.18 18.18
CA LEU A 57 -0.31 0.34 18.45
C LEU A 57 0.06 -0.10 19.87
N ARG A 58 -0.73 0.29 20.89
CA ARG A 58 -0.51 -0.14 22.28
C ARG A 58 -0.52 -1.67 22.41
N LYS A 59 -1.53 -2.35 21.83
CA LYS A 59 -1.59 -3.82 21.83
C LYS A 59 -0.43 -4.45 21.05
N LEU A 60 -0.01 -3.86 19.93
CA LEU A 60 1.15 -4.34 19.18
C LEU A 60 2.43 -4.24 20.01
N HIS A 61 2.61 -3.17 20.79
CA HIS A 61 3.73 -3.05 21.71
C HIS A 61 3.73 -4.14 22.78
N GLU A 62 2.58 -4.46 23.37
CA GLU A 62 2.43 -5.59 24.32
C GLU A 62 2.82 -6.92 23.66
N VAL A 63 2.29 -7.20 22.47
CA VAL A 63 2.61 -8.42 21.70
C VAL A 63 4.10 -8.52 21.40
N ARG A 64 4.77 -7.41 21.09
CA ARG A 64 6.23 -7.38 20.88
C ARG A 64 7.03 -7.68 22.14
N ARG A 65 6.51 -7.35 23.33
CA ARG A 65 7.16 -7.70 24.60
C ARG A 65 7.04 -9.20 24.88
N ILE A 66 5.92 -9.79 24.50
CA ILE A 66 5.67 -11.24 24.64
C ILE A 66 6.49 -12.03 23.62
N LEU A 67 6.61 -11.52 22.38
CA LEU A 67 7.33 -12.17 21.26
C LEU A 67 8.50 -11.29 20.78
N PRO A 68 9.61 -11.18 21.54
CA PRO A 68 10.68 -10.23 21.27
C PRO A 68 11.47 -10.52 19.99
N ASP A 69 11.76 -11.79 19.70
CA ASP A 69 12.73 -12.16 18.65
C ASP A 69 12.09 -12.56 17.31
N ARG A 70 10.78 -12.30 17.15
CA ARG A 70 10.02 -12.77 15.99
C ARG A 70 9.57 -11.62 15.08
N PRO A 71 10.01 -11.57 13.81
CA PRO A 71 9.46 -10.60 12.86
C PRO A 71 8.00 -10.94 12.56
N LEU A 72 7.12 -9.97 12.77
CA LEU A 72 5.68 -10.10 12.50
C LEU A 72 5.34 -9.64 11.08
N THR A 73 4.61 -10.48 10.35
CA THR A 73 4.00 -10.12 9.06
C THR A 73 2.90 -9.08 9.25
N LEU A 74 2.46 -8.43 8.17
CA LEU A 74 1.35 -7.46 8.25
C LEU A 74 0.06 -8.11 8.78
N ALA A 75 -0.26 -9.31 8.31
CA ALA A 75 -1.42 -10.06 8.77
C ALA A 75 -1.34 -10.36 10.27
N GLU A 76 -0.18 -10.76 10.77
CA GLU A 76 0.04 -10.99 12.21
C GLU A 76 -0.08 -9.71 13.02
N LYS A 77 0.45 -8.58 12.54
CA LYS A 77 0.29 -7.29 13.23
C LYS A 77 -1.19 -6.92 13.36
N ILE A 78 -1.96 -7.08 12.28
CA ILE A 78 -3.40 -6.79 12.28
C ILE A 78 -4.13 -7.75 13.22
N LEU A 79 -3.92 -9.06 13.09
CA LEU A 79 -4.59 -10.05 13.95
C LEU A 79 -4.24 -9.85 15.43
N TYR A 80 -2.96 -9.73 15.75
CA TYR A 80 -2.50 -9.63 17.14
C TYR A 80 -2.90 -8.31 17.79
N SER A 81 -3.01 -7.21 17.04
CA SER A 81 -3.55 -5.95 17.57
C SER A 81 -5.05 -6.01 17.89
N HIS A 82 -5.79 -6.99 17.36
CA HIS A 82 -7.22 -7.19 17.61
C HIS A 82 -7.50 -8.33 18.61
N LEU A 83 -6.49 -8.89 19.26
CA LEU A 83 -6.70 -9.87 20.33
C LEU A 83 -7.39 -9.22 21.52
N GLU A 84 -8.20 -9.99 22.26
CA GLU A 84 -8.75 -9.51 23.52
C GLU A 84 -7.64 -9.40 24.58
N SER A 85 -7.04 -10.55 24.91
CA SER A 85 -5.87 -10.67 25.78
C SER A 85 -4.70 -11.29 24.99
N PRO A 86 -3.61 -10.54 24.77
CA PRO A 86 -2.46 -11.02 23.99
C PRO A 86 -1.70 -12.13 24.71
N GLU A 87 -1.55 -12.07 26.04
CA GLU A 87 -0.83 -13.10 26.81
C GLU A 87 -1.56 -14.44 26.78
N GLU A 88 -2.85 -14.45 27.10
CA GLU A 88 -3.65 -15.66 27.13
C GLU A 88 -3.73 -16.31 25.73
N SER A 89 -3.97 -15.50 24.70
CA SER A 89 -4.19 -16.04 23.34
C SER A 89 -2.90 -16.52 22.66
N LEU A 90 -1.74 -15.94 23.00
CA LEU A 90 -0.46 -16.25 22.35
C LEU A 90 0.39 -17.27 23.10
N LEU A 91 0.10 -17.54 24.38
CA LEU A 91 0.88 -18.48 25.20
C LEU A 91 0.12 -19.79 25.46
N THR A 92 -1.21 -19.79 25.42
CA THR A 92 -2.00 -20.99 25.68
C THR A 92 -1.83 -22.00 24.54
N GLY A 93 -1.25 -23.17 24.85
CA GLY A 93 -1.15 -24.30 23.93
C GLY A 93 -0.17 -24.12 22.76
N THR A 94 0.73 -23.14 22.82
CA THR A 94 1.56 -22.71 21.67
C THR A 94 3.04 -22.57 22.01
N ASN A 95 3.64 -23.47 22.80
CA ASN A 95 5.10 -23.50 23.03
C ASN A 95 5.72 -22.10 23.28
N ASN A 96 5.11 -21.31 24.17
CA ASN A 96 5.47 -19.91 24.46
C ASN A 96 5.57 -18.99 23.22
N GLY A 97 4.64 -19.15 22.27
CA GLY A 97 4.56 -18.33 21.07
C GLY A 97 5.37 -18.82 19.87
N ALA A 98 6.02 -19.99 19.96
CA ALA A 98 6.75 -20.56 18.83
C ALA A 98 5.80 -21.12 17.75
N ASP A 99 4.73 -21.82 18.17
CA ASP A 99 3.82 -22.55 17.27
C ASP A 99 2.43 -21.91 17.16
N ILE A 100 2.36 -20.59 17.00
CA ILE A 100 1.07 -19.88 16.96
C ILE A 100 0.30 -20.20 15.66
N ARG A 101 1.00 -20.31 14.53
CA ARG A 101 0.37 -20.51 13.22
C ARG A 101 -0.20 -21.92 13.10
N GLY A 102 -1.48 -22.03 12.77
CA GLY A 102 -2.15 -23.31 12.51
C GLY A 102 -2.50 -24.14 13.75
N LYS A 103 -2.06 -23.73 14.96
CA LYS A 103 -2.43 -24.40 16.21
C LYS A 103 -3.24 -23.50 17.15
N ALA A 104 -2.94 -22.20 17.20
CA ALA A 104 -3.60 -21.29 18.14
C ALA A 104 -5.04 -20.96 17.71
N ASN A 105 -5.99 -21.07 18.64
CA ASN A 105 -7.32 -20.47 18.49
C ASN A 105 -7.31 -19.08 19.13
N LEU A 106 -7.44 -18.04 18.30
CA LEU A 106 -7.29 -16.65 18.74
C LEU A 106 -8.64 -16.03 19.10
N LYS A 107 -8.74 -15.48 20.31
CA LYS A 107 -9.90 -14.69 20.75
C LYS A 107 -9.79 -13.26 20.22
N LEU A 108 -10.37 -13.02 19.06
CA LEU A 108 -10.33 -11.73 18.35
C LEU A 108 -11.56 -10.87 18.65
N LYS A 109 -11.36 -9.54 18.63
CA LYS A 109 -12.42 -8.54 18.64
C LYS A 109 -12.49 -7.84 17.27
N PRO A 110 -13.39 -8.26 16.37
CA PRO A 110 -13.58 -7.59 15.09
C PRO A 110 -14.22 -6.21 15.30
N ASP A 111 -13.78 -5.21 14.55
CA ASP A 111 -14.31 -3.85 14.66
C ASP A 111 -15.66 -3.68 13.95
N ARG A 112 -15.90 -4.41 12.87
CA ARG A 112 -17.10 -4.29 12.03
C ARG A 112 -17.50 -5.64 11.46
N VAL A 113 -18.80 -5.84 11.26
CA VAL A 113 -19.38 -7.02 10.61
C VAL A 113 -20.21 -6.56 9.42
N ALA A 114 -20.03 -7.22 8.27
CA ALA A 114 -20.86 -7.04 7.10
C ALA A 114 -21.62 -8.35 6.87
N MET A 115 -22.94 -8.27 6.67
CA MET A 115 -23.82 -9.43 6.48
C MET A 115 -24.50 -9.30 5.12
N GLN A 116 -24.64 -10.43 4.42
CA GLN A 116 -25.39 -10.54 3.16
C GLN A 116 -26.80 -11.04 3.45
N ASP A 117 -27.79 -10.57 2.70
CA ASP A 117 -29.21 -10.89 2.90
C ASP A 117 -29.50 -12.39 3.08
N ALA A 118 -28.88 -13.27 2.28
CA ALA A 118 -29.06 -14.71 2.34
C ALA A 118 -28.59 -15.36 3.66
N SER A 119 -27.52 -14.85 4.27
CA SER A 119 -27.00 -15.36 5.55
C SER A 119 -27.44 -14.52 6.75
N ALA A 120 -27.89 -13.28 6.52
CA ALA A 120 -28.27 -12.36 7.57
C ALA A 120 -29.54 -12.78 8.30
N GLN A 121 -30.52 -13.35 7.59
CA GLN A 121 -31.78 -13.77 8.18
C GLN A 121 -31.57 -14.80 9.29
N MET A 122 -30.77 -15.84 9.03
CA MET A 122 -30.47 -16.87 10.05
C MET A 122 -29.59 -16.37 11.20
N ALA A 123 -28.78 -15.33 10.97
CA ALA A 123 -27.88 -14.80 11.97
C ALA A 123 -28.51 -13.73 12.88
N LEU A 124 -29.63 -13.13 12.47
CA LEU A 124 -30.36 -12.13 13.26
C LEU A 124 -31.46 -12.73 14.16
N LEU A 125 -32.00 -13.89 13.78
CA LEU A 125 -33.05 -14.60 14.52
C LEU A 125 -32.47 -15.34 15.75
#